data_AF-A0A9P6C4I7-F1
#
_entry.id   AF-A0A9P6C4I7-F1
#
_cell.length_a   1.000
_cell.length_b   1.000
_cell.length_c   1.000
_cell.angle_alpha   90.00
_cell.angle_beta   90.00
_cell.angle_gamma   90.00
#
_symmetry.space_group_name_H-M   'P 1'
#
loop_
_entity.id
_entity.type
_entity.pdbx_description
1 polymer ?
#
loop_
_entity_poly.entity_id
_entity_poly.type
_entity_poly.pdbx_seq_one_letter_code
_entity_poly.pdbx_strand_id
1 'polypeptide(L)'
;MTPISSITIDSLPIEILGEIFIHYPECSFYKRQILLTSVSRSWRYATHSCPQLWTEIHIDVDNIHPPIPHLQCCLQQSKGLPLDIRICEGSSATINLFYSEVEEYLESIGVILSQYIGRWKSLYLHKLSHDLLLTTFLITLPFNLATQLEGLDYTLESTRHREIMFRLGQAPALRRLRCRWWGSTVDPLLLLPLRQVTHLDFSTYLDWSELTRVVISCISLVSLKLSSTSSNSLSSLPKSISLPNLKGLFIKSATSAYALFPKLQCPNLCVLTLDIPFERGWDENYRTGDRYGDLFHFLASGDHRLQLFRLYDKSFPVELLATFFSIHRLADVHLLDLYYKIPKITGGDNDKAAYSRDFGKIKEAVDEVAKTSRNPNIPYLETLHAAKRGVNMRWLVKEKFLNVALTYHTLRDGDMMKLVDACNKE
;
A
#
# COMPACT_ATOMS: atom_id res chain seq x y z
N MET A 1 34.39 13.72 -44.13
CA MET A 1 33.62 13.61 -42.87
C MET A 1 32.18 14.00 -43.18
N THR A 2 31.28 13.02 -43.28
CA THR A 2 29.85 13.29 -43.40
C THR A 2 29.33 13.84 -42.06
N PRO A 3 28.63 14.98 -42.03
CA PRO A 3 28.08 15.51 -40.79
C PRO A 3 27.11 14.49 -40.22
N ILE A 4 27.29 14.13 -38.96
CA ILE A 4 26.31 13.34 -38.21
C ILE A 4 25.06 14.22 -38.15
N SER A 5 24.04 13.88 -38.92
CA SER A 5 22.73 14.52 -38.84
C SER A 5 22.27 14.42 -37.39
N SER A 6 22.09 15.56 -36.73
CA SER A 6 21.62 15.60 -35.36
C SER A 6 20.26 14.91 -35.29
N ILE A 7 20.17 13.79 -34.57
CA ILE A 7 18.91 13.12 -34.31
C ILE A 7 18.05 14.08 -33.48
N THR A 8 16.95 14.55 -34.03
CA THR A 8 15.99 15.41 -33.33
C THR A 8 14.87 14.55 -32.76
N ILE A 9 14.36 14.91 -31.57
CA ILE A 9 13.24 14.20 -30.94
C ILE A 9 11.99 14.22 -31.84
N ASP A 10 11.79 15.27 -32.62
CA ASP A 10 10.67 15.38 -33.57
C ASP A 10 10.72 14.38 -34.73
N SER A 11 11.87 13.71 -34.94
CA SER A 11 12.02 12.65 -35.95
C SER A 11 11.65 11.25 -35.43
N LEU A 12 11.36 11.11 -34.13
CA LEU A 12 10.95 9.84 -33.55
C LEU A 12 9.55 9.44 -34.04
N PRO A 13 9.28 8.14 -34.24
CA PRO A 13 7.94 7.64 -34.51
C PRO A 13 6.97 8.04 -33.39
N ILE A 14 5.71 8.27 -33.77
CA ILE A 14 4.66 8.75 -32.86
C ILE A 14 4.40 7.76 -31.70
N GLU A 15 4.60 6.47 -31.94
CA GLU A 15 4.46 5.40 -30.96
C GLU A 15 5.52 5.52 -29.87
N ILE A 16 6.76 5.84 -30.26
CA ILE A 16 7.87 6.04 -29.33
C ILE A 16 7.66 7.31 -28.51
N LEU A 17 7.20 8.40 -29.13
CA LEU A 17 6.83 9.61 -28.41
C LEU A 17 5.69 9.35 -27.42
N GLY A 18 4.65 8.61 -27.83
CA GLY A 18 3.54 8.23 -26.96
C GLY A 18 4.02 7.45 -25.73
N GLU A 19 4.91 6.48 -25.90
CA GLU A 19 5.47 5.70 -24.80
C GLU A 19 6.29 6.56 -23.83
N ILE A 20 7.13 7.46 -24.37
CA ILE A 20 7.86 8.44 -23.56
C ILE A 20 6.89 9.30 -22.75
N PHE A 21 5.80 9.76 -23.35
CA PHE A 21 4.81 10.61 -22.70
C PHE A 21 4.03 9.87 -21.60
N ILE A 22 3.74 8.58 -21.78
CA ILE A 22 3.07 7.75 -20.77
C ILE A 22 3.94 7.64 -19.52
N HIS A 23 5.25 7.44 -19.71
CA HIS A 23 6.21 7.28 -18.62
C HIS A 23 6.79 8.59 -18.07
N TYR A 24 6.43 9.73 -18.63
CA TYR A 24 6.94 11.02 -18.21
C TYR A 24 6.46 11.38 -16.80
N PRO A 25 7.37 11.59 -15.81
CA PRO A 25 7.02 11.75 -14.40
C PRO A 25 6.63 13.20 -14.05
N GLU A 26 5.60 13.74 -14.69
CA GLU A 26 5.03 15.05 -14.29
C GLU A 26 4.07 14.87 -13.10
N CYS A 27 4.16 15.78 -12.12
CA CYS A 27 3.43 15.71 -10.85
C CYS A 27 1.90 15.88 -10.97
N SER A 28 1.40 16.53 -12.02
CA SER A 28 -0.05 16.59 -12.26
C SER A 28 -0.42 16.23 -13.70
N PHE A 29 -1.39 15.34 -13.81
CA PHE A 29 -1.82 14.76 -15.08
C PHE A 29 -2.36 15.81 -16.06
N TYR A 30 -3.12 16.77 -15.57
CA TYR A 30 -3.59 17.90 -16.37
C TYR A 30 -2.44 18.73 -16.95
N LYS A 31 -1.44 19.09 -16.12
CA LYS A 31 -0.28 19.86 -16.59
C LYS A 31 0.49 19.07 -17.63
N ARG A 32 0.58 17.74 -17.48
CA ARG A 32 1.20 16.85 -18.47
C ARG A 32 0.55 17.01 -19.84
N GLN A 33 -0.77 16.86 -19.94
CA GLN A 33 -1.47 16.95 -21.23
C GLN A 33 -1.32 18.32 -21.89
N ILE A 34 -1.43 19.40 -21.11
CA ILE A 34 -1.25 20.77 -21.63
C ILE A 34 0.19 21.01 -22.07
N LEU A 35 1.16 20.60 -21.25
CA LEU A 35 2.57 20.72 -21.58
C LEU A 35 2.86 19.99 -22.90
N LEU A 36 2.51 18.71 -23.00
CA LEU A 36 2.80 17.90 -24.19
C LEU A 36 2.13 18.45 -25.46
N THR A 37 0.90 18.97 -25.36
CA THR A 37 0.21 19.59 -26.49
C THR A 37 0.71 21.00 -26.85
N SER A 38 1.51 21.63 -26.01
CA SER A 38 2.05 22.98 -26.24
C SER A 38 3.46 23.01 -26.84
N VAL A 39 4.23 21.91 -26.77
CA VAL A 39 5.64 21.87 -27.22
C VAL A 39 5.80 22.06 -28.73
N SER A 40 5.22 21.18 -29.55
CA SER A 40 5.31 21.24 -31.01
C SER A 40 4.05 20.67 -31.67
N ARG A 41 3.89 20.89 -32.99
CA ARG A 41 2.77 20.27 -33.73
C ARG A 41 2.86 18.74 -33.73
N SER A 42 4.07 18.20 -33.80
CA SER A 42 4.32 16.75 -33.76
C SER A 42 3.92 16.17 -32.40
N TRP A 43 4.32 16.82 -31.30
CA TRP A 43 3.98 16.38 -29.95
C TRP A 43 2.49 16.47 -29.66
N ARG A 44 1.83 17.53 -30.13
CA ARG A 44 0.37 17.66 -30.03
C ARG A 44 -0.33 16.51 -30.76
N TYR A 45 0.08 16.22 -31.99
CA TYR A 45 -0.49 15.12 -32.76
C TYR A 45 -0.24 13.76 -32.08
N ALA A 46 0.97 13.54 -31.55
CA ALA A 46 1.32 12.37 -30.76
C ALA A 46 0.44 12.21 -29.52
N THR A 47 0.25 13.29 -28.77
CA THR A 47 -0.56 13.29 -27.54
C THR A 47 -2.02 12.96 -27.83
N HIS A 48 -2.62 13.58 -28.85
CA HIS A 48 -4.01 13.27 -29.26
C HIS A 48 -4.16 11.88 -29.88
N SER A 49 -3.11 11.33 -30.49
CA SER A 49 -3.15 10.00 -31.09
C SER A 49 -2.94 8.86 -30.08
N CYS A 50 -2.65 9.17 -28.82
CA CYS A 50 -2.38 8.21 -27.75
C CYS A 50 -3.48 8.23 -26.67
N PRO A 51 -4.56 7.43 -26.81
CA PRO A 51 -5.70 7.43 -25.87
C PRO A 51 -5.33 7.14 -24.41
N GLN A 52 -4.26 6.38 -24.17
CA GLN A 52 -3.74 6.02 -22.85
C GLN A 52 -3.33 7.26 -22.05
N LEU A 53 -2.90 8.34 -22.70
CA LEU A 53 -2.59 9.61 -22.05
C LEU A 53 -3.82 10.36 -21.53
N TRP A 54 -5.02 9.81 -21.73
CA TRP A 54 -6.30 10.44 -21.36
C TRP A 54 -7.14 9.56 -20.43
N THR A 55 -6.63 8.39 -20.01
CA THR A 55 -7.40 7.43 -19.18
C THR A 55 -7.37 7.75 -17.69
N GLU A 56 -6.36 8.45 -17.20
CA GLU A 56 -6.32 8.93 -15.81
C GLU A 56 -7.03 10.28 -15.72
N ILE A 57 -8.03 10.43 -14.86
CA ILE A 57 -8.79 11.68 -14.72
C ILE A 57 -8.60 12.16 -13.30
N HIS A 58 -8.08 13.37 -13.13
CA HIS A 58 -7.86 13.96 -11.81
C HIS A 58 -8.71 15.19 -11.63
N ILE A 59 -9.63 15.11 -10.67
CA ILE A 59 -10.60 16.14 -10.33
C ILE A 59 -10.21 16.71 -8.98
N ASP A 60 -9.88 18.00 -8.97
CA ASP A 60 -9.60 18.79 -7.79
C ASP A 60 -10.81 19.69 -7.54
N VAL A 61 -11.57 19.34 -6.52
CA VAL A 61 -12.87 19.94 -6.22
C VAL A 61 -12.71 21.39 -5.73
N ASP A 62 -11.72 21.65 -4.89
CA ASP A 62 -11.45 22.97 -4.32
C ASP A 62 -10.92 23.98 -5.33
N ASN A 63 -10.44 23.49 -6.48
CA ASN A 63 -9.95 24.31 -7.57
C ASN A 63 -10.89 24.32 -8.78
N ILE A 64 -12.06 23.67 -8.70
CA ILE A 64 -13.02 23.49 -9.82
C ILE A 64 -12.27 23.04 -11.07
N HIS A 65 -11.50 21.98 -10.91
CA HIS A 65 -10.54 21.55 -11.92
C HIS A 65 -10.68 20.05 -12.21
N PRO A 66 -10.56 19.60 -13.48
CA PRO A 66 -10.39 20.40 -14.68
C PRO A 66 -11.69 21.13 -15.09
N PRO A 67 -11.59 22.21 -15.87
CA PRO A 67 -12.78 22.82 -16.46
C PRO A 67 -13.62 21.78 -17.22
N ILE A 68 -14.95 21.91 -17.14
CA ILE A 68 -15.91 20.96 -17.75
C ILE A 68 -15.59 20.62 -19.22
N PRO A 69 -15.29 21.58 -20.12
CA PRO A 69 -14.94 21.26 -21.51
C PRO A 69 -13.67 20.42 -21.64
N HIS A 70 -12.69 20.62 -20.75
CA HIS A 70 -11.46 19.83 -20.73
C HIS A 70 -11.74 18.41 -20.25
N LEU A 71 -12.57 18.24 -19.21
CA LEU A 71 -13.01 16.92 -18.75
C LEU A 71 -13.66 16.12 -19.88
N GLN A 72 -14.58 16.75 -20.62
CA GLN A 72 -15.23 16.13 -21.77
C GLN A 72 -14.23 15.74 -22.86
N CYS A 73 -13.26 16.62 -23.16
CA CYS A 73 -12.19 16.32 -24.10
C CYS A 73 -11.39 15.07 -23.67
N CYS A 74 -10.96 14.99 -22.40
CA CYS A 74 -10.26 13.81 -21.89
C CYS A 74 -11.09 12.52 -22.04
N LEU A 75 -12.37 12.56 -21.70
CA LEU A 75 -13.27 11.42 -21.81
C LEU A 75 -13.47 10.95 -23.26
N GLN A 76 -13.51 11.88 -24.21
CA GLN A 76 -13.57 11.57 -25.64
C GLN A 76 -12.25 11.00 -26.17
N GLN A 77 -11.11 11.61 -25.80
CA GLN A 77 -9.78 11.21 -26.28
C GLN A 77 -9.33 9.86 -25.72
N SER A 78 -9.81 9.46 -24.53
CA SER A 78 -9.57 8.12 -23.97
C SER A 78 -10.30 7.00 -24.73
N LYS A 79 -11.16 7.33 -25.70
CA LYS A 79 -11.90 6.40 -26.56
C LYS A 79 -12.69 5.37 -25.77
N GLY A 80 -12.41 4.08 -25.92
CA GLY A 80 -13.08 2.99 -25.19
C GLY A 80 -12.25 2.43 -24.04
N LEU A 81 -11.11 3.04 -23.71
CA LEU A 81 -10.20 2.48 -22.71
C LEU A 81 -10.77 2.61 -21.29
N PRO A 82 -10.38 1.72 -20.36
CA PRO A 82 -10.78 1.84 -18.97
C PRO A 82 -10.21 3.11 -18.32
N LEU A 83 -10.96 3.70 -17.40
CA LEU A 83 -10.68 5.00 -16.77
C LEU A 83 -10.25 4.84 -15.31
N ASP A 84 -9.20 5.55 -14.92
CA ASP A 84 -8.76 5.67 -13.54
C ASP A 84 -9.12 7.07 -13.04
N ILE A 85 -10.15 7.18 -12.19
CA ILE A 85 -10.70 8.46 -11.75
C ILE A 85 -10.22 8.76 -10.33
N ARG A 86 -9.64 9.95 -10.16
CA ARG A 86 -9.21 10.49 -8.87
C ARG A 86 -9.98 11.75 -8.59
N ILE A 87 -10.68 11.78 -7.47
CA ILE A 87 -11.38 12.95 -6.95
C ILE A 87 -10.73 13.30 -5.62
N CYS A 88 -10.14 14.48 -5.55
CA CYS A 88 -9.52 14.97 -4.33
C CYS A 88 -9.95 16.41 -4.06
N GLU A 89 -9.80 16.79 -2.81
CA GLU A 89 -9.78 18.18 -2.41
C GLU A 89 -8.32 18.66 -2.36
N GLY A 90 -8.10 19.84 -2.92
CA GLY A 90 -6.80 20.46 -3.04
C GLY A 90 -6.24 20.77 -1.66
N SER A 91 -4.93 20.63 -1.47
CA SER A 91 -4.31 21.01 -0.19
C SER A 91 -4.21 22.52 0.04
N SER A 92 -4.88 23.34 -0.79
CA SER A 92 -4.66 24.77 -0.80
C SER A 92 -5.50 25.42 0.29
N ALA A 93 -4.86 25.79 1.39
CA ALA A 93 -5.46 26.46 2.55
C ALA A 93 -6.02 27.87 2.27
N THR A 94 -6.27 28.23 1.01
CA THR A 94 -6.37 29.63 0.57
C THR A 94 -7.51 29.94 -0.38
N ILE A 95 -8.35 28.98 -0.77
CA ILE A 95 -9.42 29.27 -1.74
C ILE A 95 -10.78 29.35 -1.04
N ASN A 96 -11.30 30.57 -0.97
CA ASN A 96 -12.66 30.88 -0.52
C ASN A 96 -13.65 30.63 -1.66
N LEU A 97 -13.73 29.41 -2.20
CA LEU A 97 -14.85 29.09 -3.10
C LEU A 97 -16.15 29.10 -2.31
N PHE A 98 -17.21 29.60 -2.94
CA PHE A 98 -18.53 29.46 -2.35
C PHE A 98 -18.98 28.01 -2.49
N TYR A 99 -19.59 27.47 -1.43
CA TYR A 99 -20.09 26.09 -1.39
C TYR A 99 -21.01 25.76 -2.59
N SER A 100 -21.77 26.74 -3.07
CA SER A 100 -22.65 26.62 -4.24
C SER A 100 -21.91 26.38 -5.56
N GLU A 101 -20.72 26.97 -5.74
CA GLU A 101 -19.93 26.78 -6.97
C GLU A 101 -19.36 25.35 -7.03
N VAL A 102 -18.94 24.84 -5.87
CA VAL A 102 -18.47 23.46 -5.71
C VAL A 102 -19.61 22.48 -5.96
N GLU A 103 -20.80 22.75 -5.43
CA GLU A 103 -22.00 21.95 -5.65
C GLU A 103 -22.38 21.88 -7.13
N GLU A 104 -22.52 23.02 -7.81
CA GLU A 104 -22.84 23.09 -9.25
C GLU A 104 -21.79 22.35 -10.09
N TYR A 105 -20.51 22.49 -9.73
CA TYR A 105 -19.43 21.78 -10.40
C TYR A 105 -19.53 20.26 -10.20
N LEU A 106 -19.76 19.79 -8.96
CA LEU A 106 -19.93 18.38 -8.64
C LEU A 106 -21.13 17.77 -9.35
N GLU A 107 -22.27 18.48 -9.41
CA GLU A 107 -23.44 18.07 -10.18
C GLU A 107 -23.10 17.92 -11.67
N SER A 108 -22.43 18.92 -12.23
CA SER A 108 -22.02 18.95 -13.64
C SER A 108 -21.09 17.79 -14.01
N ILE A 109 -20.05 17.53 -13.20
CA ILE A 109 -19.17 16.38 -13.43
C ILE A 109 -19.89 15.05 -13.19
N GLY A 110 -20.88 14.98 -12.28
CA GLY A 110 -21.67 13.76 -12.03
C GLY A 110 -22.46 13.33 -13.25
N VAL A 111 -23.13 14.29 -13.89
CA VAL A 111 -23.85 14.04 -15.15
C VAL A 111 -22.90 13.57 -16.24
N ILE A 112 -21.70 14.14 -16.34
CA ILE A 112 -20.73 13.78 -17.37
C ILE A 112 -20.13 12.40 -17.10
N LEU A 113 -19.61 12.16 -15.90
CA LEU A 113 -18.88 10.95 -15.56
C LEU A 113 -19.78 9.72 -15.51
N SER A 114 -21.05 9.88 -15.12
CA SER A 114 -22.03 8.78 -15.08
C SER A 114 -22.27 8.16 -16.47
N GLN A 115 -22.14 8.93 -17.55
CA GLN A 115 -22.24 8.42 -18.93
C GLN A 115 -21.12 7.45 -19.29
N TYR A 116 -19.99 7.54 -18.60
CA TYR A 116 -18.79 6.72 -18.83
C TYR A 116 -18.55 5.69 -17.72
N ILE A 117 -19.49 5.51 -16.79
CA ILE A 117 -19.32 4.68 -15.59
C ILE A 117 -18.95 3.22 -15.89
N GLY A 118 -19.45 2.68 -17.00
CA GLY A 118 -19.13 1.31 -17.43
C GLY A 118 -17.66 1.09 -17.80
N ARG A 119 -16.90 2.18 -18.01
CA ARG A 119 -15.46 2.14 -18.31
C ARG A 119 -14.60 2.38 -17.07
N TRP A 120 -15.17 2.69 -15.91
CA TRP A 120 -14.36 2.98 -14.73
C TRP A 120 -13.64 1.72 -14.28
N LYS A 121 -12.33 1.81 -14.12
CA LYS A 121 -11.45 0.73 -13.65
C LYS A 121 -11.09 0.92 -12.18
N SER A 122 -10.76 2.16 -11.82
CA SER A 122 -10.40 2.51 -10.46
C SER A 122 -10.99 3.86 -10.09
N LEU A 123 -11.43 3.98 -8.84
CA LEU A 123 -11.90 5.21 -8.23
C LEU A 123 -11.08 5.52 -6.98
N TYR A 124 -10.49 6.71 -6.92
CA TYR A 124 -9.73 7.20 -5.78
C TYR A 124 -10.41 8.45 -5.22
N LEU A 125 -10.73 8.43 -3.94
CA LEU A 125 -11.42 9.50 -3.21
C LEU A 125 -10.52 9.89 -2.04
N HIS A 126 -9.91 11.08 -2.08
CA HIS A 126 -8.91 11.50 -1.09
C HIS A 126 -9.14 12.87 -0.48
N LYS A 127 -9.08 12.93 0.86
CA LYS A 127 -9.02 14.16 1.70
C LYS A 127 -10.24 15.07 1.58
N LEU A 128 -11.43 14.49 1.59
CA LEU A 128 -12.64 15.23 1.22
C LEU A 128 -13.32 15.79 2.48
N SER A 129 -13.10 17.07 2.76
CA SER A 129 -13.72 17.89 3.80
C SER A 129 -15.15 18.35 3.45
N HIS A 130 -15.51 18.42 2.17
CA HIS A 130 -16.87 18.68 1.69
C HIS A 130 -17.72 17.40 1.66
N ASP A 131 -17.75 16.68 2.78
CA ASP A 131 -18.35 15.35 2.90
C ASP A 131 -19.78 15.29 2.34
N LEU A 132 -20.63 16.28 2.64
CA LEU A 132 -22.04 16.24 2.25
C LEU A 132 -22.26 16.33 0.73
N LEU A 133 -21.59 17.23 0.03
CA LEU A 133 -21.75 17.39 -1.43
C LEU A 133 -21.22 16.17 -2.17
N LEU A 134 -20.02 15.73 -1.81
CA LEU A 134 -19.44 14.59 -2.49
C LEU A 134 -20.21 13.31 -2.16
N THR A 135 -20.68 13.14 -0.93
CA THR A 135 -21.59 12.04 -0.59
C THR A 135 -22.81 12.05 -1.50
N THR A 136 -23.42 13.21 -1.70
CA THR A 136 -24.60 13.36 -2.55
C THR A 136 -24.27 12.98 -3.99
N PHE A 137 -23.16 13.50 -4.52
CA PHE A 137 -22.61 13.12 -5.83
C PHE A 137 -22.35 11.60 -5.96
N LEU A 138 -21.75 10.95 -4.96
CA LEU A 138 -21.45 9.52 -5.03
C LEU A 138 -22.72 8.67 -4.96
N ILE A 139 -23.72 9.09 -4.17
CA ILE A 139 -24.97 8.34 -4.02
C ILE A 139 -25.82 8.37 -5.29
N THR A 140 -25.68 9.40 -6.13
CA THR A 140 -26.42 9.53 -7.39
C THR A 140 -25.80 8.74 -8.55
N LEU A 141 -24.55 8.29 -8.43
CA LEU A 141 -23.89 7.50 -9.47
C LEU A 141 -24.45 6.08 -9.57
N PRO A 142 -24.72 5.57 -10.80
CA PRO A 142 -25.27 4.23 -11.01
C PRO A 142 -24.18 3.16 -11.00
N PHE A 143 -23.59 2.87 -9.84
CA PHE A 143 -22.48 1.92 -9.68
C PHE A 143 -22.81 0.48 -10.12
N ASN A 144 -24.09 0.11 -10.19
CA ASN A 144 -24.52 -1.14 -10.81
C ASN A 144 -24.11 -1.27 -12.30
N LEU A 145 -23.87 -0.15 -12.98
CA LEU A 145 -23.37 -0.11 -14.35
C LEU A 145 -21.84 -0.08 -14.44
N ALA A 146 -21.14 0.04 -13.31
CA ALA A 146 -19.68 0.10 -13.22
C ALA A 146 -19.04 -1.30 -13.39
N THR A 147 -19.28 -1.93 -14.54
CA THR A 147 -18.92 -3.33 -14.81
C THR A 147 -17.41 -3.60 -14.85
N GLN A 148 -16.59 -2.56 -14.98
CA GLN A 148 -15.13 -2.66 -14.99
C GLN A 148 -14.47 -2.15 -13.70
N LEU A 149 -15.25 -1.69 -12.71
CA LEU A 149 -14.69 -1.04 -11.52
C LEU A 149 -14.07 -2.08 -10.60
N GLU A 150 -12.76 -2.24 -10.71
CA GLU A 150 -11.98 -3.21 -9.96
C GLU A 150 -11.36 -2.63 -8.69
N GLY A 151 -11.08 -1.33 -8.67
CA GLY A 151 -10.36 -0.65 -7.59
C GLY A 151 -11.12 0.49 -6.95
N LEU A 152 -11.13 0.52 -5.63
CA LEU A 152 -11.64 1.63 -4.83
C LEU A 152 -10.59 1.99 -3.76
N ASP A 153 -10.13 3.24 -3.78
CA ASP A 153 -9.33 3.85 -2.71
C ASP A 153 -10.15 4.96 -2.07
N TYR A 154 -10.50 4.79 -0.80
CA TYR A 154 -11.44 5.62 -0.09
C TYR A 154 -10.77 6.20 1.16
N THR A 155 -10.58 7.52 1.17
CA THR A 155 -10.07 8.29 2.31
C THR A 155 -11.02 9.47 2.55
N LEU A 156 -12.05 9.24 3.36
CA LEU A 156 -13.13 10.19 3.62
C LEU A 156 -13.46 10.12 5.10
N GLU A 157 -13.62 11.28 5.73
CA GLU A 157 -14.17 11.40 7.08
C GLU A 157 -15.66 11.70 6.93
N SER A 158 -16.47 10.66 6.70
CA SER A 158 -17.88 10.82 6.35
C SER A 158 -18.83 10.33 7.44
N THR A 159 -19.93 11.04 7.64
CA THR A 159 -21.02 10.50 8.49
C THR A 159 -21.93 9.52 7.73
N ARG A 160 -21.84 9.50 6.40
CA ARG A 160 -22.74 8.76 5.49
C ARG A 160 -22.03 7.60 4.78
N HIS A 161 -21.02 7.04 5.44
CA HIS A 161 -20.30 5.85 4.97
C HIS A 161 -21.25 4.72 4.56
N ARG A 162 -22.36 4.54 5.27
CA ARG A 162 -23.33 3.46 5.00
C ARG A 162 -23.94 3.57 3.61
N GLU A 163 -24.46 4.73 3.24
CA GLU A 163 -25.09 4.94 1.93
C GLU A 163 -24.08 4.87 0.79
N ILE A 164 -22.89 5.43 0.99
CA ILE A 164 -21.81 5.37 0.00
C ILE A 164 -21.38 3.92 -0.23
N MET A 165 -21.14 3.14 0.83
CA MET A 165 -20.73 1.74 0.71
C MET A 165 -21.85 0.86 0.15
N PHE A 166 -23.11 1.14 0.48
CA PHE A 166 -24.23 0.46 -0.15
C PHE A 166 -24.23 0.64 -1.67
N ARG A 167 -23.99 1.86 -2.15
CA ARG A 167 -23.92 2.18 -3.58
C ARG A 167 -22.70 1.56 -4.25
N LEU A 168 -21.51 1.74 -3.67
CA LEU A 168 -20.27 1.15 -4.17
C LEU A 168 -20.32 -0.38 -4.16
N GLY A 169 -21.06 -0.98 -3.23
CA GLY A 169 -21.29 -2.42 -3.16
C GLY A 169 -22.07 -2.98 -4.34
N GLN A 170 -22.71 -2.12 -5.14
CA GLN A 170 -23.38 -2.52 -6.37
C GLN A 170 -22.42 -2.73 -7.55
N ALA A 171 -21.15 -2.34 -7.43
CA ALA A 171 -20.15 -2.53 -8.47
C ALA A 171 -19.73 -4.02 -8.56
N PRO A 172 -20.08 -4.73 -9.64
CA PRO A 172 -19.94 -6.20 -9.68
C PRO A 172 -18.49 -6.66 -9.82
N ALA A 173 -17.59 -5.82 -10.34
CA ALA A 173 -16.19 -6.19 -10.58
C ALA A 173 -15.23 -5.79 -9.44
N LEU A 174 -15.75 -5.22 -8.34
CA LEU A 174 -14.91 -4.66 -7.28
C LEU A 174 -14.05 -5.74 -6.60
N ARG A 175 -12.73 -5.61 -6.71
CA ARG A 175 -11.75 -6.62 -6.25
C ARG A 175 -10.67 -6.05 -5.34
N ARG A 176 -10.37 -4.75 -5.47
CA ARG A 176 -9.32 -4.06 -4.71
C ARG A 176 -9.98 -2.96 -3.92
N LEU A 177 -9.88 -3.08 -2.60
CA LEU A 177 -10.46 -2.14 -1.66
C LEU A 177 -9.35 -1.59 -0.77
N ARG A 178 -9.23 -0.27 -0.74
CA ARG A 178 -8.39 0.43 0.20
C ARG A 178 -9.25 1.44 0.92
N CYS A 179 -9.36 1.34 2.25
CA CYS A 179 -10.02 2.35 3.06
C CYS A 179 -9.05 2.87 4.11
N ARG A 180 -8.87 4.19 4.11
CA ARG A 180 -7.99 4.89 5.05
C ARG A 180 -8.81 5.85 5.90
N TRP A 181 -8.41 5.99 7.17
CA TRP A 181 -9.05 6.87 8.16
C TRP A 181 -10.54 6.58 8.34
N TRP A 182 -10.88 5.29 8.28
CA TRP A 182 -12.24 4.84 8.55
C TRP A 182 -12.64 5.15 10.00
N GLY A 183 -13.93 5.47 10.19
CA GLY A 183 -14.52 5.71 11.51
C GLY A 183 -14.51 4.49 12.44
N SER A 184 -15.31 4.56 13.50
CA SER A 184 -15.24 3.59 14.62
C SER A 184 -15.96 2.25 14.40
N THR A 185 -16.71 2.06 13.31
CA THR A 185 -17.51 0.84 13.10
C THR A 185 -17.33 0.26 11.70
N VAL A 186 -17.34 -1.07 11.55
CA VAL A 186 -17.21 -1.74 10.22
C VAL A 186 -18.51 -1.98 9.50
N ASP A 187 -19.66 -1.74 10.12
CA ASP A 187 -20.96 -2.11 9.57
C ASP A 187 -21.21 -1.62 8.12
N PRO A 188 -20.80 -0.40 7.71
CA PRO A 188 -20.92 0.00 6.31
C PRO A 188 -20.07 -0.83 5.35
N LEU A 189 -18.87 -1.27 5.77
CA LEU A 189 -17.96 -2.07 4.92
C LEU A 189 -18.54 -3.45 4.63
N LEU A 190 -19.35 -3.99 5.53
CA LEU A 190 -20.04 -5.27 5.34
C LEU A 190 -21.12 -5.22 4.25
N LEU A 191 -21.46 -4.03 3.74
CA LEU A 191 -22.36 -3.85 2.60
C LEU A 191 -21.66 -4.05 1.24
N LEU A 192 -20.32 -4.07 1.22
CA LEU A 192 -19.55 -4.35 0.01
C LEU A 192 -19.58 -5.85 -0.32
N PRO A 193 -19.34 -6.23 -1.59
CA PRO A 193 -19.20 -7.62 -2.00
C PRO A 193 -17.85 -8.19 -1.54
N LEU A 194 -17.63 -8.30 -0.23
CA LEU A 194 -16.35 -8.64 0.37
C LEU A 194 -15.80 -10.01 -0.08
N ARG A 195 -16.67 -10.95 -0.44
CA ARG A 195 -16.27 -12.29 -0.89
C ARG A 195 -15.42 -12.30 -2.17
N GLN A 196 -15.59 -11.31 -3.05
CA GLN A 196 -14.80 -11.18 -4.29
C GLN A 196 -13.57 -10.28 -4.13
N VAL A 197 -13.41 -9.62 -2.97
CA VAL A 197 -12.25 -8.78 -2.70
C VAL A 197 -11.01 -9.66 -2.59
N THR A 198 -10.03 -9.35 -3.44
CA THR A 198 -8.73 -10.04 -3.53
C THR A 198 -7.63 -9.23 -2.87
N HIS A 199 -7.77 -7.90 -2.82
CA HIS A 199 -6.77 -7.04 -2.23
C HIS A 199 -7.44 -6.05 -1.30
N LEU A 200 -7.02 -6.09 -0.05
CA LEU A 200 -7.61 -5.28 1.02
C LEU A 200 -6.51 -4.50 1.73
N ASP A 201 -6.67 -3.18 1.80
CA ASP A 201 -5.80 -2.29 2.55
C ASP A 201 -6.65 -1.43 3.49
N PHE A 202 -6.71 -1.84 4.75
CA PHE A 202 -7.33 -1.06 5.80
C PHE A 202 -6.28 -0.37 6.64
N SER A 203 -6.33 0.96 6.64
CA SER A 203 -5.53 1.78 7.52
C SER A 203 -6.46 2.64 8.37
N THR A 204 -6.89 2.13 9.52
CA THR A 204 -8.04 2.67 10.27
C THR A 204 -7.77 2.75 11.77
N TYR A 205 -8.69 3.36 12.50
CA TYR A 205 -8.70 3.37 13.97
C TYR A 205 -9.49 2.19 14.56
N LEU A 206 -9.91 1.23 13.73
CA LEU A 206 -10.70 0.09 14.15
C LEU A 206 -9.90 -0.86 15.04
N ASP A 207 -10.59 -1.48 15.98
CA ASP A 207 -10.01 -2.57 16.77
C ASP A 207 -9.88 -3.87 15.95
N TRP A 208 -9.09 -4.79 16.49
CA TRP A 208 -8.84 -6.08 15.84
C TRP A 208 -10.11 -6.94 15.71
N SER A 209 -11.07 -6.81 16.63
CA SER A 209 -12.33 -7.55 16.59
C SER A 209 -13.14 -7.17 15.36
N GLU A 210 -13.30 -5.86 15.15
CA GLU A 210 -14.00 -5.27 14.01
C GLU A 210 -13.27 -5.56 12.69
N LEU A 211 -11.94 -5.36 12.64
CA LEU A 211 -11.15 -5.71 11.45
C LEU A 211 -11.30 -7.19 11.06
N THR A 212 -11.33 -8.08 12.06
CA THR A 212 -11.46 -9.51 11.81
C THR A 212 -12.83 -9.89 11.23
N ARG A 213 -13.92 -9.20 11.63
CA ARG A 213 -15.26 -9.39 11.03
C ARG A 213 -15.22 -9.16 9.52
N VAL A 214 -14.49 -8.14 9.08
CA VAL A 214 -14.35 -7.84 7.65
C VAL A 214 -13.43 -8.86 6.98
N VAL A 215 -12.28 -9.18 7.58
CA VAL A 215 -11.31 -10.13 7.02
C VAL A 215 -11.91 -11.52 6.80
N ILE A 216 -12.72 -12.02 7.74
CA ILE A 216 -13.40 -13.33 7.60
C ILE A 216 -14.40 -13.35 6.44
N SER A 217 -14.96 -12.20 6.08
CA SER A 217 -15.89 -12.08 4.96
C SER A 217 -15.18 -12.12 3.60
N CYS A 218 -13.85 -11.93 3.57
CA CYS A 218 -13.05 -11.83 2.36
C CYS A 218 -12.28 -13.14 2.06
N ILE A 219 -13.01 -14.19 1.68
CA ILE A 219 -12.45 -15.53 1.40
C ILE A 219 -11.50 -15.58 0.19
N SER A 220 -11.58 -14.61 -0.70
CA SER A 220 -10.75 -14.53 -1.91
C SER A 220 -9.48 -13.68 -1.74
N LEU A 221 -9.14 -13.29 -0.51
CA LEU A 221 -7.98 -12.43 -0.26
C LEU A 221 -6.68 -13.07 -0.72
N VAL A 222 -5.93 -12.31 -1.51
CA VAL A 222 -4.59 -12.59 -2.00
C VAL A 222 -3.58 -11.69 -1.31
N SER A 223 -3.91 -10.41 -1.09
CA SER A 223 -3.07 -9.52 -0.28
C SER A 223 -3.90 -8.71 0.72
N LEU A 224 -3.40 -8.65 1.94
CA LEU A 224 -4.05 -8.03 3.08
C LEU A 224 -3.07 -7.08 3.77
N LYS A 225 -3.46 -5.81 3.86
CA LYS A 225 -2.77 -4.78 4.64
C LYS A 225 -3.72 -4.29 5.73
N LEU A 226 -3.33 -4.45 6.98
CA LEU A 226 -4.09 -4.02 8.14
C LEU A 226 -3.26 -3.04 8.94
N SER A 227 -3.85 -1.91 9.30
CA SER A 227 -3.31 -0.99 10.30
C SER A 227 -4.37 -0.72 11.37
N SER A 228 -4.01 -0.98 12.62
CA SER A 228 -4.84 -0.67 13.79
C SER A 228 -4.02 0.12 14.82
N THR A 229 -4.64 1.14 15.37
CA THR A 229 -4.11 1.94 16.49
C THR A 229 -4.76 1.59 17.83
N SER A 230 -5.75 0.70 17.84
CA SER A 230 -6.49 0.37 19.05
C SER A 230 -5.73 -0.68 19.87
N SER A 231 -5.61 -0.44 21.17
CA SER A 231 -5.04 -1.38 22.14
C SER A 231 -6.11 -2.28 22.78
N ASN A 232 -7.34 -2.30 22.25
CA ASN A 232 -8.46 -3.02 22.85
C ASN A 232 -8.20 -4.52 22.98
N SER A 233 -8.83 -5.11 24.01
CA SER A 233 -8.67 -6.52 24.37
C SER A 233 -9.05 -7.46 23.22
N LEU A 234 -8.11 -8.33 22.86
CA LEU A 234 -8.18 -9.36 21.83
C LEU A 234 -9.07 -10.55 22.20
N SER A 235 -9.72 -10.51 23.37
CA SER A 235 -10.52 -11.61 23.91
C SER A 235 -11.74 -11.96 23.04
N SER A 236 -12.27 -11.01 22.28
CA SER A 236 -13.42 -11.22 21.38
C SER A 236 -13.05 -11.78 20.01
N LEU A 237 -11.76 -11.96 19.71
CA LEU A 237 -11.34 -12.46 18.41
C LEU A 237 -11.81 -13.91 18.20
N PRO A 238 -12.28 -14.27 16.99
CA PRO A 238 -12.70 -15.63 16.67
C PRO A 238 -11.58 -16.64 16.89
N LYS A 239 -11.94 -17.91 17.09
CA LYS A 239 -10.97 -18.96 17.40
C LYS A 239 -10.00 -19.25 16.25
N SER A 240 -10.48 -19.13 15.01
CA SER A 240 -9.68 -19.36 13.80
C SER A 240 -10.16 -18.44 12.67
N ILE A 241 -9.21 -17.98 11.86
CA ILE A 241 -9.37 -17.09 10.72
C ILE A 241 -8.68 -17.79 9.54
N SER A 242 -9.48 -18.39 8.66
CA SER A 242 -8.97 -19.10 7.48
C SER A 242 -8.86 -18.17 6.28
N LEU A 243 -7.65 -18.00 5.76
CA LEU A 243 -7.34 -17.18 4.58
C LEU A 243 -6.53 -18.03 3.59
N PRO A 244 -7.17 -18.99 2.91
CA PRO A 244 -6.48 -20.02 2.14
C PRO A 244 -5.72 -19.45 0.93
N ASN A 245 -6.18 -18.34 0.37
CA ASN A 245 -5.59 -17.74 -0.83
C ASN A 245 -4.59 -16.62 -0.52
N LEU A 246 -4.38 -16.30 0.76
CA LEU A 246 -3.58 -15.16 1.15
C LEU A 246 -2.10 -15.43 0.89
N LYS A 247 -1.48 -14.56 0.10
CA LYS A 247 -0.06 -14.61 -0.27
C LYS A 247 0.76 -13.50 0.35
N GLY A 248 0.17 -12.32 0.56
CA GLY A 248 0.83 -11.19 1.19
C GLY A 248 0.07 -10.66 2.40
N LEU A 249 0.73 -10.57 3.55
CA LEU A 249 0.19 -10.01 4.78
C LEU A 249 1.09 -8.89 5.28
N PHE A 250 0.52 -7.68 5.38
CA PHE A 250 1.14 -6.54 6.03
C PHE A 250 0.31 -6.17 7.26
N ILE A 251 0.94 -6.14 8.42
CA ILE A 251 0.30 -5.74 9.66
C ILE A 251 1.07 -4.56 10.22
N LYS A 252 0.39 -3.45 10.41
CA LYS A 252 0.86 -2.31 11.18
C LYS A 252 0.05 -2.18 12.45
N SER A 253 0.69 -2.26 13.59
CA SER A 253 -0.02 -2.27 14.86
C SER A 253 0.75 -1.53 15.91
N ALA A 254 0.07 -0.61 16.57
CA ALA A 254 0.67 0.09 17.68
C ALA A 254 0.98 -0.88 18.82
N THR A 255 0.04 -1.80 19.14
CA THR A 255 0.27 -2.96 20.01
C THR A 255 -0.77 -4.06 19.78
N SER A 256 -0.41 -5.30 20.16
CA SER A 256 -1.29 -6.49 20.23
C SER A 256 -1.57 -7.29 18.95
N ALA A 257 -1.06 -6.90 17.78
CA ALA A 257 -1.22 -7.70 16.56
C ALA A 257 -0.75 -9.16 16.68
N TYR A 258 0.20 -9.46 17.58
CA TYR A 258 0.76 -10.80 17.72
C TYR A 258 -0.29 -11.87 18.06
N ALA A 259 -1.33 -11.53 18.80
CA ALA A 259 -2.38 -12.48 19.16
C ALA A 259 -3.29 -12.89 18.00
N LEU A 260 -3.13 -12.27 16.82
CA LEU A 260 -3.77 -12.74 15.59
C LEU A 260 -3.10 -14.01 15.08
N PHE A 261 -1.79 -14.16 15.25
CA PHE A 261 -1.02 -15.25 14.64
C PHE A 261 -1.48 -16.65 15.02
N PRO A 262 -1.81 -16.96 16.30
CA PRO A 262 -2.32 -18.28 16.66
C PRO A 262 -3.68 -18.59 16.02
N LYS A 263 -4.39 -17.55 15.53
CA LYS A 263 -5.73 -17.65 14.94
C LYS A 263 -5.67 -17.69 13.41
N LEU A 264 -4.56 -17.28 12.79
CA LEU A 264 -4.43 -17.19 11.33
C LEU A 264 -4.06 -18.54 10.71
N GLN A 265 -4.85 -18.99 9.74
CA GLN A 265 -4.54 -20.14 8.89
C GLN A 265 -4.33 -19.66 7.46
N CYS A 266 -3.06 -19.57 7.04
CA CYS A 266 -2.65 -18.97 5.77
C CYS A 266 -1.65 -19.88 5.02
N PRO A 267 -2.10 -21.05 4.49
CA PRO A 267 -1.24 -22.06 3.87
C PRO A 267 -0.41 -21.55 2.69
N ASN A 268 -0.86 -20.50 2.00
CA ASN A 268 -0.20 -19.94 0.83
C ASN A 268 0.51 -18.61 1.13
N LEU A 269 0.71 -18.25 2.40
CA LEU A 269 1.38 -17.00 2.77
C LEU A 269 2.85 -17.05 2.37
N CYS A 270 3.26 -16.17 1.45
CA CYS A 270 4.64 -16.05 0.95
C CYS A 270 5.35 -14.80 1.46
N VAL A 271 4.60 -13.73 1.72
CA VAL A 271 5.13 -12.42 2.14
C VAL A 271 4.48 -12.00 3.44
N LEU A 272 5.28 -11.80 4.47
CA LEU A 272 4.83 -11.26 5.76
C LEU A 272 5.64 -10.02 6.12
N THR A 273 4.96 -8.91 6.39
CA THR A 273 5.58 -7.67 6.86
C THR A 273 4.87 -7.16 8.10
N LEU A 274 5.64 -6.91 9.15
CA LEU A 274 5.16 -6.38 10.43
C LEU A 274 5.77 -5.00 10.66
N ASP A 275 4.94 -3.97 10.84
CA ASP A 275 5.32 -2.61 11.22
C ASP A 275 4.76 -2.29 12.61
N ILE A 276 5.59 -2.45 13.63
CA ILE A 276 5.19 -2.38 15.04
C ILE A 276 5.90 -1.18 15.63
N PRO A 277 5.34 0.04 15.47
CA PRO A 277 5.94 1.24 15.99
C PRO A 277 6.04 1.16 17.51
N PHE A 278 7.23 1.49 18.03
CA PHE A 278 7.44 1.66 19.46
C PHE A 278 6.56 2.79 20.00
N GLU A 279 5.55 2.44 20.78
CA GLU A 279 4.77 3.40 21.55
C GLU A 279 5.56 3.83 22.80
N ARG A 280 5.79 5.14 22.94
CA ARG A 280 6.41 5.68 24.17
C ARG A 280 5.41 5.56 25.32
N GLY A 281 5.84 4.99 26.43
CA GLY A 281 5.04 4.92 27.66
C GLY A 281 4.50 3.53 28.00
N TRP A 282 4.94 2.49 27.30
CA TRP A 282 4.63 1.12 27.69
C TRP A 282 5.40 0.75 28.95
N ASP A 283 4.64 0.34 29.96
CA ASP A 283 5.12 -0.10 31.26
C ASP A 283 6.13 -1.24 31.09
N GLU A 284 7.33 -1.08 31.66
CA GLU A 284 8.43 -2.06 31.64
C GLU A 284 8.00 -3.43 32.20
N ASN A 285 6.87 -3.46 32.90
CA ASN A 285 6.28 -4.67 33.49
C ASN A 285 5.67 -5.65 32.48
N TYR A 286 5.41 -5.25 31.23
CA TYR A 286 5.00 -6.23 30.20
C TYR A 286 6.23 -7.05 29.77
N ARG A 287 6.36 -8.23 30.37
CA ARG A 287 7.37 -9.23 30.00
C ARG A 287 7.38 -9.43 28.49
N THR A 288 8.46 -8.98 27.86
CA THR A 288 8.68 -8.98 26.41
C THR A 288 8.63 -10.38 25.79
N GLY A 289 8.87 -11.44 26.58
CA GLY A 289 8.88 -12.82 26.12
C GLY A 289 7.55 -13.32 25.55
N ASP A 290 6.42 -12.98 26.17
CA ASP A 290 5.12 -13.55 25.78
C ASP A 290 4.61 -12.97 24.46
N ARG A 291 5.03 -11.76 24.08
CA ARG A 291 4.54 -11.06 22.88
C ARG A 291 4.96 -11.74 21.58
N TYR A 292 6.20 -12.20 21.52
CA TYR A 292 6.75 -12.81 20.30
C TYR A 292 6.51 -14.31 20.23
N GLY A 293 6.12 -14.95 21.34
CA GLY A 293 5.84 -16.38 21.39
C GLY A 293 4.82 -16.81 20.34
N ASP A 294 3.73 -16.05 20.20
CA ASP A 294 2.68 -16.29 19.20
C ASP A 294 3.20 -16.18 17.76
N LEU A 295 4.04 -15.17 17.49
CA LEU A 295 4.69 -15.01 16.18
C LEU A 295 5.65 -16.16 15.90
N PHE A 296 6.49 -16.54 16.88
CA PHE A 296 7.47 -17.61 16.72
C PHE A 296 6.77 -18.95 16.50
N HIS A 297 5.69 -19.22 17.23
CA HIS A 297 4.87 -20.40 17.02
C HIS A 297 4.27 -20.43 15.60
N PHE A 298 3.73 -19.31 15.13
CA PHE A 298 3.22 -19.20 13.76
C PHE A 298 4.30 -19.41 12.70
N LEU A 299 5.47 -18.80 12.87
CA LEU A 299 6.60 -19.00 11.97
C LEU A 299 7.11 -20.45 11.99
N ALA A 300 7.05 -21.12 13.14
CA ALA A 300 7.49 -22.49 13.32
C ALA A 300 6.47 -23.56 12.87
N SER A 301 5.17 -23.27 12.85
CA SER A 301 4.12 -24.28 12.58
C SER A 301 4.28 -24.92 11.20
N GLY A 302 4.84 -24.19 10.22
CA GLY A 302 5.06 -24.68 8.87
C GLY A 302 3.79 -24.73 8.01
N ASP A 303 2.69 -24.16 8.49
CA ASP A 303 1.42 -24.05 7.75
C ASP A 303 1.40 -22.85 6.79
N HIS A 304 2.56 -22.45 6.26
CA HIS A 304 2.72 -21.36 5.30
C HIS A 304 3.92 -21.61 4.39
N ARG A 305 4.08 -20.78 3.36
CA ARG A 305 5.14 -20.88 2.35
C ARG A 305 6.00 -19.62 2.35
N LEU A 306 6.38 -19.16 3.53
CA LEU A 306 7.01 -17.86 3.70
C LEU A 306 8.35 -17.78 2.97
N GLN A 307 8.46 -16.86 2.02
CA GLN A 307 9.67 -16.56 1.25
C GLN A 307 10.27 -15.21 1.64
N LEU A 308 9.44 -14.29 2.11
CA LEU A 308 9.87 -12.94 2.50
C LEU A 308 9.27 -12.58 3.85
N PHE A 309 10.13 -12.29 4.82
CA PHE A 309 9.74 -11.81 6.15
C PHE A 309 10.39 -10.46 6.43
N ARG A 310 9.57 -9.48 6.83
CA ARG A 310 10.05 -8.19 7.32
C ARG A 310 9.47 -7.87 8.69
N LEU A 311 10.32 -7.43 9.60
CA LEU A 311 9.92 -6.98 10.92
C LEU A 311 10.51 -5.60 11.19
N TYR A 312 9.64 -4.61 11.25
CA TYR A 312 9.94 -3.25 11.68
C TYR A 312 9.48 -3.08 13.12
N ASP A 313 10.28 -3.57 14.06
CA ASP A 313 10.03 -3.42 15.49
C ASP A 313 11.30 -2.90 16.17
N LYS A 314 11.24 -1.63 16.56
CA LYS A 314 12.36 -0.94 17.22
C LYS A 314 12.66 -1.48 18.61
N SER A 315 11.74 -2.28 19.16
CA SER A 315 11.72 -2.80 20.52
C SER A 315 12.02 -4.29 20.55
N PHE A 316 12.30 -4.92 19.41
CA PHE A 316 12.60 -6.35 19.32
C PHE A 316 13.78 -6.72 20.24
N PRO A 317 13.59 -7.56 21.28
CA PRO A 317 14.66 -7.90 22.20
C PRO A 317 15.77 -8.68 21.50
N VAL A 318 17.02 -8.26 21.70
CA VAL A 318 18.20 -8.91 21.11
C VAL A 318 18.33 -10.36 21.59
N GLU A 319 17.93 -10.65 22.83
CA GLU A 319 17.92 -11.99 23.42
C GLU A 319 17.03 -12.97 22.66
N LEU A 320 15.99 -12.48 21.97
CA LEU A 320 15.08 -13.31 21.20
C LEU A 320 15.58 -13.56 19.78
N LEU A 321 16.65 -12.92 19.32
CA LEU A 321 17.21 -13.16 17.98
C LEU A 321 17.65 -14.62 17.83
N ALA A 322 18.38 -15.17 18.81
CA ALA A 322 18.81 -16.56 18.75
C ALA A 322 17.62 -17.53 18.65
N THR A 323 16.57 -17.31 19.45
CA THR A 323 15.33 -18.10 19.37
C THR A 323 14.63 -17.94 18.03
N PHE A 324 14.47 -16.71 17.55
CA PHE A 324 13.85 -16.41 16.26
C PHE A 324 14.57 -17.14 15.13
N PHE A 325 15.89 -17.05 15.11
CA PHE A 325 16.75 -17.66 14.11
C PHE A 325 16.84 -19.19 14.18
N SER A 326 16.60 -19.78 15.35
CA SER A 326 16.53 -21.24 15.53
C SER A 326 15.31 -21.87 14.86
N ILE A 327 14.35 -21.07 14.39
CA ILE A 327 13.18 -21.54 13.66
C ILE A 327 13.65 -22.10 12.32
N HIS A 328 13.73 -23.42 12.21
CA HIS A 328 14.23 -24.14 11.02
C HIS A 328 13.59 -23.66 9.70
N ARG A 329 12.32 -23.23 9.73
CA ARG A 329 11.61 -22.73 8.54
C ARG A 329 12.09 -21.39 8.02
N LEU A 330 12.78 -20.59 8.83
CA LEU A 330 13.41 -19.37 8.34
C LEU A 330 14.54 -19.67 7.34
N ALA A 331 15.05 -20.90 7.28
CA ALA A 331 15.99 -21.32 6.23
C ALA A 331 15.37 -21.31 4.83
N ASP A 332 14.04 -21.42 4.73
CA ASP A 332 13.29 -21.35 3.47
C ASP A 332 12.98 -19.89 3.05
N VAL A 333 13.24 -18.91 3.94
CA VAL A 333 12.99 -17.48 3.68
C VAL A 333 14.14 -16.89 2.87
N HIS A 334 13.83 -16.46 1.64
CA HIS A 334 14.79 -15.85 0.72
C HIS A 334 15.24 -14.45 1.15
N LEU A 335 14.34 -13.67 1.77
CA LEU A 335 14.65 -12.33 2.25
C LEU A 335 14.11 -12.11 3.66
N LEU A 336 15.04 -11.87 4.58
CA LEU A 336 14.78 -11.50 5.97
C LEU A 336 15.22 -10.05 6.20
N ASP A 337 14.27 -9.14 6.40
CA ASP A 337 14.54 -7.72 6.72
C ASP A 337 14.13 -7.41 8.16
N LEU A 338 15.11 -7.38 9.06
CA LEU A 338 14.92 -7.01 10.46
C LEU A 338 15.38 -5.58 10.69
N TYR A 339 14.43 -4.71 11.03
CA TYR A 339 14.71 -3.34 11.40
C TYR A 339 14.62 -3.22 12.92
N TYR A 340 15.78 -3.01 13.53
CA TYR A 340 15.93 -2.74 14.95
C TYR A 340 16.55 -1.35 15.14
N LYS A 341 16.03 -0.57 16.08
CA LYS A 341 16.62 0.72 16.43
C LYS A 341 17.53 0.50 17.63
N ILE A 342 18.83 0.64 17.40
CA ILE A 342 19.77 0.69 18.51
C ILE A 342 19.48 1.96 19.32
N PRO A 343 19.31 1.87 20.65
CA PRO A 343 19.11 3.05 21.50
C PRO A 343 20.19 4.08 21.20
N LYS A 344 19.80 5.35 21.07
CA LYS A 344 20.80 6.43 20.98
C LYS A 344 21.52 6.46 22.32
N ILE A 345 22.82 6.19 22.32
CA ILE A 345 23.72 6.43 23.46
C ILE A 345 23.67 7.93 23.72
N THR A 346 22.92 8.35 24.75
CA THR A 346 22.87 9.76 25.19
C THR A 346 23.61 9.97 26.52
N GLY A 347 24.06 8.90 27.19
CA GLY A 347 24.80 8.93 28.45
C GLY A 347 26.25 8.41 28.35
N GLY A 348 26.93 8.43 29.50
CA GLY A 348 28.37 8.16 29.68
C GLY A 348 28.83 6.72 29.35
N ASP A 349 30.05 6.38 29.75
CA ASP A 349 30.74 5.15 29.28
C ASP A 349 29.97 3.82 29.53
N ASN A 350 29.05 3.78 30.48
CA ASN A 350 28.18 2.63 30.73
C ASN A 350 27.23 2.32 29.55
N ASP A 351 26.70 3.34 28.86
CA ASP A 351 25.81 3.15 27.70
C ASP A 351 26.58 2.60 26.49
N LYS A 352 27.86 2.97 26.34
CA LYS A 352 28.74 2.42 25.31
C LYS A 352 29.05 0.95 25.55
N ALA A 353 29.24 0.55 26.82
CA ALA A 353 29.50 -0.84 27.18
C ALA A 353 28.27 -1.74 26.92
N ALA A 354 27.07 -1.25 27.25
CA ALA A 354 25.81 -1.95 26.93
C ALA A 354 25.63 -2.12 25.41
N TYR A 355 25.84 -1.03 24.65
CA TYR A 355 25.80 -1.07 23.18
C TYR A 355 26.76 -2.11 22.58
N SER A 356 28.02 -2.11 23.05
CA SER A 356 29.05 -3.06 22.56
C SER A 356 28.65 -4.51 22.85
N ARG A 357 28.06 -4.78 24.02
CA ARG A 357 27.57 -6.10 24.40
C ARG A 357 26.42 -6.57 23.51
N ASP A 358 25.42 -5.72 23.27
CA ASP A 358 24.27 -6.07 22.45
C ASP A 358 24.66 -6.26 20.98
N PHE A 359 25.57 -5.43 20.47
CA PHE A 359 26.13 -5.62 19.14
C PHE A 359 26.89 -6.95 19.02
N GLY A 360 27.67 -7.33 20.04
CA GLY A 360 28.34 -8.63 20.11
C GLY A 360 27.36 -9.80 20.05
N LYS A 361 26.27 -9.75 20.84
CA LYS A 361 25.21 -10.77 20.83
C LYS A 361 24.51 -10.87 19.46
N ILE A 362 24.20 -9.74 18.82
CA ILE A 362 23.59 -9.71 17.49
C ILE A 362 24.51 -10.40 16.48
N LYS A 363 25.80 -10.04 16.49
CA LYS A 363 26.79 -10.64 15.59
C LYS A 363 26.92 -12.14 15.80
N GLU A 364 27.02 -12.58 17.06
CA GLU A 364 27.11 -14.00 17.41
C GLU A 364 25.87 -14.78 16.95
N ALA A 365 24.67 -14.26 17.18
CA ALA A 365 23.43 -14.88 16.72
C ALA A 365 23.38 -15.01 15.18
N VAL A 366 23.86 -13.99 14.46
CA VAL A 366 23.95 -14.02 13.00
C VAL A 366 24.98 -15.03 12.51
N ASP A 367 26.14 -15.08 13.14
CA ASP A 367 27.21 -16.03 12.80
C ASP A 367 26.74 -17.49 13.03
N GLU A 368 25.96 -17.76 14.08
CA GLU A 368 25.35 -19.08 14.32
C GLU A 368 24.32 -19.49 13.25
N VAL A 369 23.53 -18.53 12.74
CA VAL A 369 22.61 -18.77 11.60
C VAL A 369 23.38 -19.12 10.34
N ALA A 370 24.46 -18.38 10.08
CA ALA A 370 25.29 -18.61 8.91
C ALA A 370 25.88 -20.03 8.92
N LYS A 371 26.27 -20.54 10.09
CA LYS A 371 26.77 -21.93 10.24
C LYS A 371 25.70 -23.00 10.02
N THR A 372 24.45 -22.70 10.35
CA THR A 372 23.33 -23.66 10.32
C THR A 372 22.52 -23.65 9.02
N SER A 373 22.65 -22.59 8.22
CA SER A 373 22.07 -22.50 6.88
C SER A 373 22.58 -23.63 5.98
N ARG A 374 21.65 -24.45 5.48
CA ARG A 374 21.96 -25.53 4.51
C ARG A 374 22.35 -25.02 3.12
N ASN A 375 22.27 -23.71 2.87
CA ASN A 375 22.66 -23.11 1.61
C ASN A 375 24.00 -22.37 1.77
N PRO A 376 25.13 -23.00 1.36
CA PRO A 376 26.45 -22.38 1.43
C PRO A 376 26.63 -21.19 0.47
N ASN A 377 25.66 -20.93 -0.40
CA ASN A 377 25.66 -19.85 -1.38
C ASN A 377 24.70 -18.70 -1.00
N ILE A 378 24.59 -18.37 0.28
CA ILE A 378 23.98 -17.10 0.69
C ILE A 378 25.11 -16.06 0.84
N PRO A 379 25.39 -15.22 -0.20
CA PRO A 379 26.18 -14.03 0.00
C PRO A 379 25.51 -13.13 1.04
N TYR A 380 26.14 -13.01 2.19
CA TYR A 380 25.81 -12.04 3.21
C TYR A 380 26.27 -10.66 2.76
N LEU A 381 25.33 -9.73 2.61
CA LEU A 381 25.66 -8.31 2.50
C LEU A 381 25.45 -7.65 3.86
N GLU A 382 26.55 -7.47 4.60
CA GLU A 382 26.61 -6.43 5.64
C GLU A 382 26.57 -5.07 4.93
N THR A 383 25.39 -4.47 4.77
CA THR A 383 25.32 -3.06 4.35
C THR A 383 25.36 -2.17 5.60
N LEU A 384 26.56 -1.99 6.14
CA LEU A 384 26.82 -1.12 7.28
C LEU A 384 27.04 0.33 6.80
N HIS A 385 25.99 1.12 6.64
CA HIS A 385 26.15 2.55 6.35
C HIS A 385 26.43 3.36 7.63
N ALA A 386 27.70 3.79 7.74
CA ALA A 386 28.36 4.63 8.73
C ALA A 386 27.53 5.28 9.86
N ALA A 387 27.90 4.89 11.08
CA ALA A 387 27.54 5.48 12.35
C ALA A 387 28.03 6.94 12.46
N LYS A 388 27.10 7.89 12.28
CA LYS A 388 27.14 9.23 12.92
C LYS A 388 25.78 9.94 13.01
N ARG A 389 24.68 9.37 12.46
CA ARG A 389 23.35 10.03 12.43
C ARG A 389 22.18 9.21 13.00
N GLY A 390 22.43 8.07 13.66
CA GLY A 390 21.36 7.18 14.14
C GLY A 390 20.71 6.42 12.99
N VAL A 391 21.42 5.42 12.46
CA VAL A 391 21.08 4.71 11.22
C VAL A 391 20.58 3.29 11.53
N ASN A 392 19.74 2.79 10.62
CA ASN A 392 19.02 1.52 10.63
C ASN A 392 19.94 0.37 10.17
N MET A 393 19.88 -0.79 10.83
CA MET A 393 20.45 -2.01 10.24
C MET A 393 19.47 -2.62 9.24
N ARG A 394 19.98 -3.13 8.13
CA ARG A 394 19.23 -3.85 7.09
C ARG A 394 20.03 -5.09 6.73
N TRP A 395 19.39 -6.25 6.80
CA TRP A 395 19.99 -7.53 6.41
C TRP A 395 19.46 -7.90 5.04
N LEU A 396 20.36 -8.21 4.10
CA LEU A 396 20.00 -8.68 2.78
C LEU A 396 20.63 -10.05 2.57
N VAL A 397 19.81 -11.09 2.67
CA VAL A 397 20.14 -12.47 2.25
C VAL A 397 19.94 -12.50 0.74
N LYS A 398 20.97 -12.84 -0.07
CA LYS A 398 20.83 -12.76 -1.53
C LYS A 398 21.57 -13.85 -2.29
N GLU A 399 20.82 -14.62 -3.09
CA GLU A 399 21.23 -14.97 -4.46
C GLU A 399 20.01 -14.88 -5.40
N LYS A 400 20.22 -14.50 -6.68
CA LYS A 400 19.28 -14.28 -7.82
C LYS A 400 18.45 -12.99 -8.00
N PHE A 401 18.28 -12.08 -7.03
CA PHE A 401 17.37 -10.92 -7.21
C PHE A 401 18.03 -9.53 -7.35
N LEU A 402 19.26 -9.43 -7.91
CA LEU A 402 20.00 -8.16 -7.95
C LEU A 402 19.31 -7.04 -8.75
N ASN A 403 18.55 -7.38 -9.80
CA ASN A 403 17.83 -6.37 -10.59
C ASN A 403 16.54 -5.87 -9.92
N VAL A 404 15.96 -6.62 -8.99
CA VAL A 404 14.73 -6.18 -8.30
C VAL A 404 15.07 -5.30 -7.07
N ALA A 405 16.20 -5.58 -6.41
CA ALA A 405 16.86 -4.77 -5.35
C ALA A 405 16.93 -3.25 -5.63
N LEU A 406 17.41 -2.88 -6.81
CA LEU A 406 17.61 -1.48 -7.17
C LEU A 406 16.28 -0.77 -7.46
N THR A 407 15.25 -1.50 -7.89
CA THR A 407 13.87 -0.99 -8.00
C THR A 407 13.21 -0.86 -6.62
N TYR A 408 13.56 -1.69 -5.62
CA TYR A 408 12.94 -1.72 -4.29
C TYR A 408 13.19 -0.49 -3.40
N HIS A 409 14.23 0.32 -3.66
CA HIS A 409 14.57 1.47 -2.81
C HIS A 409 13.62 2.68 -2.97
N THR A 410 12.80 2.71 -4.04
CA THR A 410 11.84 3.79 -4.32
C THR A 410 10.39 3.41 -4.05
N LEU A 411 10.13 2.15 -3.65
CA LEU A 411 8.79 1.59 -3.53
C LEU A 411 8.21 1.90 -2.13
N ARG A 412 7.40 2.97 -2.06
CA ARG A 412 6.59 3.33 -0.88
C ARG A 412 5.42 2.32 -0.71
N ASP A 413 4.62 2.52 0.34
CA ASP A 413 3.45 1.75 0.82
C ASP A 413 2.46 1.09 -0.19
N GLY A 414 2.60 1.29 -1.51
CA GLY A 414 1.77 0.70 -2.56
C GLY A 414 2.28 -0.58 -3.22
N ASP A 415 3.51 -1.03 -2.94
CA ASP A 415 4.18 -2.05 -3.78
C ASP A 415 4.21 -3.49 -3.23
N MET A 416 3.56 -3.76 -2.09
CA MET A 416 3.35 -5.14 -1.63
C MET A 416 2.63 -5.98 -2.70
N MET A 417 1.74 -5.35 -3.46
CA MET A 417 1.04 -5.95 -4.61
C MET A 417 2.02 -6.49 -5.66
N LYS A 418 3.00 -5.67 -6.06
CA LYS A 418 4.01 -6.07 -7.05
C LYS A 418 4.90 -7.20 -6.54
N LEU A 419 5.16 -7.24 -5.23
CA LEU A 419 5.90 -8.31 -4.58
C LEU A 419 5.15 -9.64 -4.65
N VAL A 420 3.87 -9.64 -4.29
CA VAL A 420 3.01 -10.84 -4.38
C VAL A 420 2.91 -11.31 -5.83
N ASP A 421 2.74 -10.39 -6.78
CA ASP A 421 2.70 -10.71 -8.20
C ASP A 421 4.02 -11.31 -8.72
N ALA A 422 5.16 -10.83 -8.22
CA ALA A 422 6.47 -11.40 -8.56
C ALA A 422 6.61 -12.83 -8.04
N CYS A 423 6.17 -13.11 -6.82
CA CYS A 423 6.18 -14.47 -6.25
C CYS A 423 5.24 -15.44 -6.99
N ASN A 424 4.26 -14.94 -7.74
CA ASN A 424 3.32 -15.75 -8.51
C ASN A 424 3.81 -16.15 -9.91
N LYS A 425 4.83 -15.47 -10.42
CA LYS A 425 5.39 -15.73 -11.75
C LYS A 425 6.47 -16.82 -11.73
N GLU A 426 6.88 -17.24 -10.54
CA GLU A 426 7.74 -18.40 -10.27
C GLU A 426 6.86 -19.59 -9.84
#